data_AF-A0A8J7TX43-F1
#
_entry.id   AF-A0A8J7TX43-F1
#
_cell.length_a   1.000
_cell.length_b   1.000
_cell.length_c   1.000
_cell.angle_alpha   90.00
_cell.angle_beta   90.00
_cell.angle_gamma   90.00
#
_symmetry.space_group_name_H-M   'P 1'
#
loop_
_entity.id
_entity.type
_entity.pdbx_description
1 polymer ?
#
loop_
_entity_poly.entity_id
_entity_poly.type
_entity_poly.pdbx_seq_one_letter_code
_entity_poly.pdbx_strand_id
1 'polypeptide(L)' 'MITPERRDILRLLEPLSELSTDMRFGQLICNLVTLAGGRTAEAIWDIEDDQLLAAIHKFTDDLTRFHADRAAEAAAPTV' A
#
# COMPACT_ATOMS: atom_id res chain seq x y z
N MET A 1 -21.18 -14.02 3.56
CA MET A 1 -19.93 -14.77 3.72
C MET A 1 -18.81 -13.92 3.13
N ILE A 2 -17.64 -13.82 3.77
CA ILE A 2 -16.53 -13.02 3.25
C ILE A 2 -15.85 -13.76 2.09
N THR A 3 -15.61 -13.08 0.97
CA THR A 3 -14.87 -13.63 -0.18
C THR A 3 -13.41 -13.85 0.21
N PRO A 4 -12.70 -14.80 -0.42
CA PRO A 4 -11.25 -14.97 -0.23
C PRO A 4 -10.48 -13.66 -0.41
N GLU A 5 -10.79 -12.91 -1.46
CA GLU A 5 -10.13 -11.66 -1.83
C GLU A 5 -10.32 -10.59 -0.74
N ARG A 6 -11.56 -10.40 -0.28
CA ARG A 6 -11.85 -9.46 0.82
C ARG A 6 -11.14 -9.87 2.11
N ARG A 7 -11.01 -11.16 2.38
CA ARG A 7 -10.24 -11.64 3.55
C ARG A 7 -8.76 -11.30 3.41
N ASP A 8 -8.18 -11.48 2.23
CA ASP A 8 -6.78 -11.15 1.99
C ASP A 8 -6.51 -9.65 2.05
N ILE A 9 -7.40 -8.82 1.50
CA ILE A 9 -7.30 -7.35 1.62
C ILE A 9 -7.24 -6.95 3.08
N LEU A 10 -8.18 -7.41 3.91
CA LEU A 10 -8.21 -7.07 5.34
C LEU A 10 -6.95 -7.54 6.06
N ARG A 11 -6.45 -8.74 5.75
CA ARG A 11 -5.22 -9.30 6.33
C ARG A 11 -3.97 -8.51 5.94
N LEU A 12 -3.92 -7.96 4.72
CA LEU A 12 -2.76 -7.24 4.21
C LEU A 12 -2.75 -5.74 4.58
N LEU A 13 -3.92 -5.14 4.86
CA LEU A 13 -4.00 -3.74 5.24
C LEU A 13 -3.36 -3.43 6.60
N GLU A 14 -3.42 -4.36 7.56
CA GLU A 14 -2.78 -4.21 8.87
C GLU A 14 -1.25 -4.01 8.77
N PRO A 15 -0.47 -4.97 8.20
CA PRO A 15 0.97 -4.78 8.08
C PRO A 15 1.33 -3.61 7.17
N LEU A 16 0.55 -3.35 6.11
CA LEU A 16 0.78 -2.18 5.27
C LEU A 16 0.64 -0.87 6.04
N SER A 17 -0.34 -0.78 6.95
CA SER A 17 -0.53 0.38 7.82
C SER A 17 0.65 0.55 8.80
N GLU A 18 1.27 -0.54 9.25
CA GLU A 18 2.48 -0.49 10.08
C GLU A 18 3.71 -0.05 9.28
N LEU A 19 3.81 -0.40 7.99
CA LEU A 19 4.86 0.10 7.11
C LEU A 19 4.69 1.58 6.78
N SER A 20 3.48 2.13 6.89
CA SER A 20 3.15 3.49 6.45
C SER A 20 2.78 4.42 7.61
N THR A 21 3.54 4.42 8.71
CA THR A 21 3.22 5.20 9.92
C THR A 21 3.12 6.71 9.70
N ASP A 22 3.78 7.22 8.66
CA ASP A 22 3.81 8.65 8.35
C ASP A 22 2.56 9.16 7.61
N MET A 23 1.64 8.27 7.22
CA MET A 23 0.40 8.63 6.53
C MET A 23 -0.85 8.22 7.31
N ARG A 24 -1.91 9.04 7.19
CA ARG A 24 -3.23 8.71 7.75
C ARG A 24 -3.84 7.55 6.95
N PHE A 25 -4.62 6.70 7.61
CA PHE A 25 -5.24 5.53 6.95
C PHE A 25 -6.10 5.90 5.72
N GLY A 26 -6.90 6.97 5.77
CA GLY A 26 -7.66 7.41 4.58
C GLY A 26 -6.77 7.81 3.40
N GLN A 27 -5.58 8.36 3.67
CA GLN A 27 -4.60 8.69 2.64
C GLN A 27 -3.96 7.42 2.05
N LEU A 28 -3.69 6.41 2.88
CA LEU A 28 -3.27 5.08 2.42
C LEU A 28 -4.27 4.50 1.42
N ILE A 29 -5.57 4.53 1.74
CA ILE A 29 -6.62 4.02 0.84
C ILE A 29 -6.64 4.80 -0.49
N CYS A 30 -6.55 6.14 -0.47
CA CYS A 30 -6.48 6.93 -1.71
C CYS A 30 -5.26 6.57 -2.57
N ASN A 31 -4.10 6.31 -1.95
CA ASN A 31 -2.91 5.90 -2.67
C ASN A 31 -3.11 4.53 -3.34
N LEU A 32 -3.74 3.58 -2.64
CA LEU A 32 -4.06 2.26 -3.21
C LEU A 32 -5.02 2.36 -4.40
N VAL A 33 -6.06 3.19 -4.29
CA VAL A 33 -6.99 3.45 -5.41
C VAL A 33 -6.26 4.07 -6.60
N THR A 34 -5.32 4.99 -6.34
CA THR A 34 -4.50 5.61 -7.39
C THR A 34 -3.62 4.57 -8.10
N LEU A 35 -3.00 3.66 -7.32
CA LEU A 35 -2.19 2.56 -7.86
C LEU A 35 -3.00 1.52 -8.63
N ALA A 36 -4.26 1.32 -8.26
CA ALA A 36 -5.21 0.49 -9.00
C ALA A 36 -5.70 1.16 -10.31
N GLY A 37 -5.26 2.39 -10.61
CA GLY A 37 -5.60 3.12 -11.84
C GLY A 37 -6.72 4.16 -11.68
N GLY A 38 -7.23 4.35 -10.46
CA GLY A 38 -8.20 5.39 -10.15
C GLY A 38 -7.58 6.79 -10.30
N ARG A 39 -8.28 7.69 -11.00
CA ARG A 39 -7.81 9.07 -11.24
C ARG A 39 -8.52 10.14 -10.42
N THR A 40 -9.59 9.76 -9.73
CA THR A 40 -10.38 10.66 -8.87
C THR A 40 -10.72 9.95 -7.56
N ALA A 41 -11.18 10.70 -6.56
CA ALA A 41 -11.58 10.11 -5.28
C ALA A 41 -12.76 9.14 -5.43
N GLU A 42 -13.66 9.43 -6.37
CA GLU A 42 -14.83 8.62 -6.69
C GLU A 42 -14.47 7.29 -7.36
N ALA A 43 -13.27 7.16 -7.93
CA ALA A 43 -12.84 5.91 -8.56
C ALA A 43 -12.82 4.74 -7.57
N ILE A 44 -12.78 4.99 -6.26
CA ILE A 44 -12.86 3.95 -5.21
C ILE A 44 -14.10 3.05 -5.34
N TRP A 45 -15.21 3.58 -5.88
CA TRP A 45 -16.45 2.81 -6.07
C TRP A 45 -16.34 1.78 -7.20
N ASP A 46 -15.40 1.99 -8.13
CA ASP A 46 -15.23 1.17 -9.34
C ASP A 46 -14.01 0.23 -9.25
N ILE A 47 -13.22 0.29 -8.17
CA ILE A 47 -12.08 -0.60 -7.97
C ILE A 47 -12.56 -1.97 -7.51
N GLU A 48 -12.22 -2.99 -8.27
CA GLU A 48 -12.49 -4.39 -7.93
C GLU A 48 -11.49 -4.91 -6.89
N ASP A 49 -11.90 -5.94 -6.13
CA ASP A 49 -11.08 -6.52 -5.04
C ASP A 49 -9.71 -7.02 -5.54
N ASP A 50 -9.63 -7.57 -6.76
CA ASP A 50 -8.39 -8.07 -7.37
C ASP A 50 -7.44 -6.93 -7.78
N GLN A 51 -7.97 -5.83 -8.29
CA GLN A 51 -7.23 -4.61 -8.60
C GLN A 51 -6.68 -3.99 -7.31
N LEU A 52 -7.47 -3.96 -6.25
CA LEU A 52 -7.03 -3.49 -4.94
C LEU A 52 -5.93 -4.37 -4.35
N LEU A 53 -6.04 -5.70 -4.46
CA LEU A 53 -4.99 -6.63 -4.04
C LEU A 53 -3.68 -6.38 -4.79
N ALA A 54 -3.73 -6.20 -6.12
CA ALA A 54 -2.55 -5.88 -6.91
C ALA A 54 -1.90 -4.56 -6.46
N ALA A 55 -2.71 -3.53 -6.16
CA ALA A 55 -2.22 -2.26 -5.64
C ALA A 55 -1.58 -2.39 -4.24
N ILE A 56 -2.18 -3.18 -3.34
CA ILE A 56 -1.63 -3.47 -2.00
C ILE A 56 -0.26 -4.13 -2.11
N HIS A 57 -0.13 -5.16 -2.95
CA HIS A 57 1.14 -5.84 -3.16
C HIS A 57 2.20 -4.89 -3.72
N LYS A 58 1.85 -4.14 -4.77
CA LYS A 58 2.75 -3.15 -5.35
C LYS A 58 3.21 -2.11 -4.33
N PHE A 59 2.29 -1.55 -3.54
CA PHE A 59 2.64 -0.51 -2.58
C PHE A 59 3.51 -1.04 -1.44
N THR A 60 3.24 -2.27 -0.99
CA THR A 60 4.07 -2.96 0.01
C THR A 60 5.50 -3.14 -0.48
N ASP A 61 5.68 -3.59 -1.73
CA ASP A 61 6.99 -3.78 -2.34
C ASP A 61 7.75 -2.44 -2.50
N ASP A 62 7.04 -1.40 -2.95
CA ASP A 62 7.61 -0.06 -3.14
C ASP A 62 8.07 0.53 -1.79
N LEU A 63 7.26 0.43 -0.73
CA LEU A 63 7.62 0.91 0.61
C LEU A 63 8.76 0.12 1.24
N THR A 64 8.72 -1.21 1.11
CA THR A 64 9.79 -2.09 1.63
C THR A 64 11.13 -1.72 1.01
N ARG A 65 11.15 -1.50 -0.32
CA ARG A 65 12.35 -1.06 -1.03
C ARG A 65 12.82 0.31 -0.58
N PHE A 66 11.90 1.27 -0.47
CA PHE A 66 12.22 2.62 0.00
C PHE A 66 12.86 2.61 1.40
N HIS A 67 12.33 1.82 2.33
CA HIS A 67 12.92 1.66 3.66
C HIS A 67 14.28 0.97 3.63
N ALA A 68 14.46 -0.06 2.80
CA ALA A 68 15.74 -0.72 2.63
C ALA A 68 16.81 0.23 2.09
N ASP A 69 16.47 1.04 1.07
CA ASP A 69 17.37 2.02 0.48
C ASP A 69 17.77 3.10 1.49
N ARG A 70 16.81 3.61 2.27
CA ARG A 70 17.06 4.59 3.35
C ARG A 70 17.96 4.01 4.45
N ALA A 71 17.76 2.75 4.83
CA ALA A 71 18.59 2.07 5.81
C ALA A 71 20.03 1.86 5.30
N ALA A 72 20.19 1.51 4.02
CA ALA A 72 21.50 1.37 3.38
C ALA A 72 22.26 2.70 3.32
N GLU A 73 21.57 3.81 3.00
CA GLU A 73 22.14 5.16 2.97
C GLU A 73 22.60 5.60 4.38
N ALA A 74 21.81 5.34 5.41
CA ALA A 74 22.17 5.66 6.80
C ALA A 74 23.36 4.83 7.33
N ALA A 75 23.60 3.65 6.77
CA ALA A 75 24.71 2.76 7.15
C ALA A 75 26.02 3.08 6.39
N ALA A 76 26.00 3.95 5.38
CA ALA A 76 27.20 4.34 4.66
C ALA A 76 28.11 5.22 5.55
N PRO A 77 29.43 4.96 5.63
CA PRO A 77 30.32 5.72 6.48
C PRO A 77 30.42 7.18 6.00
N THR A 78 30.23 8.12 6.93
CA THR A 78 30.52 9.55 6.71
C THR A 78 32.00 9.71 6.41
N VAL A 79 32.33 10.07 5.16
CA VAL A 79 33.70 10.41 4.71
C VAL A 79 34.16 11.71 5.37
#